data_AF-A0A3C0JRR0-F1
#
_entry.id   AF-A0A3C0JRR0-F1
#
_cell.length_a   1.000
_cell.length_b   1.000
_cell.length_c   1.000
_cell.angle_alpha   90.00
_cell.angle_beta   90.00
_cell.angle_gamma   90.00
#
_symmetry.space_group_name_H-M   'P 1'
#
loop_
_entity.id
_entity.type
_entity.pdbx_description
1 polymer ?
#
loop_
_entity_poly.entity_id
_entity_poly.type
_entity_poly.pdbx_seq_one_letter_code
_entity_poly.pdbx_strand_id
1 'polypeptide(L)'
;MAGELALPVIVFLISAGSVVFFGIRLAVYGDALASLTGWGRLFVGSVLVALATSLPELSTNISAVRLDPPNPALAVGNVMGANMLNMFNISLVALMFGGKKFLDKVAPEQGILAALAILLTGMAVLFGAFKMDIAFWQIGLSSLLLIVVFLAGMRVV
;
A
#
# COMPACT_ATOMS: atom_id res chain seq x y z
N MET A 1 34.07 12.08 7.03
CA MET A 1 33.32 11.90 5.75
C MET A 1 33.18 10.44 5.30
N ALA A 2 34.21 9.74 4.79
CA ALA A 2 34.00 8.39 4.24
C ALA A 2 33.53 7.34 5.27
N GLY A 3 34.05 7.39 6.50
CA GLY A 3 33.61 6.51 7.60
C GLY A 3 32.22 6.84 8.16
N GLU A 4 31.79 8.11 8.09
CA GLU A 4 30.48 8.56 8.57
C GLU A 4 29.34 8.19 7.61
N LEU A 5 29.63 8.08 6.31
CA LEU A 5 28.67 7.63 5.31
C LEU A 5 28.57 6.11 5.22
N ALA A 6 29.67 5.40 5.50
CA ALA A 6 29.73 3.95 5.39
C ALA A 6 28.67 3.26 6.27
N LEU A 7 28.53 3.67 7.54
CA LEU A 7 27.57 3.06 8.46
C LEU A 7 26.10 3.25 8.01
N PRO A 8 25.61 4.48 7.70
CA PRO A 8 24.27 4.68 7.15
C PRO A 8 23.99 3.89 5.88
N VAL A 9 24.94 3.83 4.94
CA VAL A 9 24.78 3.09 3.69
C VAL A 9 24.68 1.59 3.97
N ILE A 10 25.52 1.04 4.84
CA ILE A 10 25.47 -0.39 5.22
C ILE A 10 24.13 -0.72 5.87
N VAL A 11 23.69 0.08 6.84
CA VAL A 11 22.41 -0.11 7.52
C VAL A 11 21.25 -0.02 6.53
N PHE A 12 21.28 0.94 5.60
CA PHE A 12 20.27 1.08 4.55
C PHE A 12 20.21 -0.16 3.65
N LEU A 13 21.35 -0.64 3.15
CA LEU A 13 21.40 -1.81 2.27
C LEU A 13 20.92 -3.08 2.98
N ILE A 14 21.31 -3.30 4.23
CA ILE A 14 20.84 -4.43 5.04
C ILE A 14 19.32 -4.34 5.27
N SER A 15 18.82 -3.15 5.59
CA SER A 15 17.39 -2.92 5.81
C SER A 15 16.58 -3.16 4.54
N ALA A 16 17.02 -2.61 3.41
CA ALA A 16 16.40 -2.82 2.11
C ALA A 16 16.38 -4.30 1.71
N GLY A 17 17.51 -5.00 1.86
CA GLY A 17 17.60 -6.44 1.61
C GLY A 17 16.66 -7.25 2.51
N SER A 18 16.54 -6.87 3.79
CA SER A 18 15.62 -7.51 4.73
C SER A 18 14.16 -7.32 4.33
N VAL A 19 13.76 -6.10 3.94
CA VAL A 19 12.41 -5.81 3.46
C VAL A 19 12.05 -6.66 2.25
N VAL A 20 12.95 -6.78 1.28
CA VAL A 20 12.74 -7.63 0.09
C VAL A 20 12.61 -9.11 0.49
N PHE A 21 13.54 -9.61 1.30
CA PHE A 21 13.54 -11.01 1.73
C PHE A 21 12.26 -11.38 2.49
N PHE A 22 11.88 -10.58 3.49
CA PHE A 22 10.67 -10.83 4.27
C PHE A 22 9.40 -10.59 3.47
N GLY A 23 9.38 -9.61 2.57
CA GLY A 23 8.25 -9.37 1.66
C GLY A 23 7.94 -10.57 0.76
N ILE A 24 8.97 -11.19 0.18
CA ILE A 24 8.80 -12.41 -0.64
C ILE A 24 8.26 -13.55 0.22
N ARG A 25 8.82 -13.76 1.41
CA ARG A 25 8.38 -14.82 2.33
C ARG A 25 6.94 -14.60 2.81
N LEU A 26 6.57 -13.36 3.07
CA LEU A 26 5.24 -12.98 3.51
C LEU A 26 4.17 -13.38 2.49
N ALA A 27 4.42 -13.19 1.19
CA ALA A 27 3.49 -13.63 0.14
C ALA A 27 3.31 -15.15 0.15
N VAL A 28 4.40 -15.92 0.24
CA VAL A 28 4.38 -17.39 0.29
C VAL A 28 3.61 -17.90 1.51
N TYR A 29 3.87 -17.31 2.69
CA TYR A 29 3.17 -17.70 3.91
C TYR A 29 1.72 -17.21 3.94
N GLY A 30 1.39 -16.13 3.24
CA GLY A 30 0.01 -15.69 3.02
C GLY A 30 -0.80 -16.76 2.27
N ASP A 31 -0.25 -17.30 1.18
CA ASP A 31 -0.90 -18.39 0.44
C ASP A 31 -1.04 -19.67 1.29
N ALA A 32 -0.02 -20.00 2.08
CA ALA A 32 -0.08 -21.10 3.02
C ALA A 32 -1.16 -20.87 4.09
N LEU A 33 -1.27 -19.65 4.62
CA LEU A 33 -2.31 -19.29 5.58
C LEU A 33 -3.71 -19.48 4.98
N ALA A 34 -3.94 -18.98 3.77
CA ALA A 34 -5.21 -19.14 3.05
C ALA A 34 -5.61 -20.62 2.91
N SER A 35 -4.66 -21.48 2.52
CA SER A 35 -4.93 -22.91 2.34
C SER A 35 -5.16 -23.68 3.64
N LEU A 36 -4.43 -23.33 4.72
CA LEU A 36 -4.53 -24.03 6.00
C LEU A 36 -5.72 -23.59 6.85
N THR A 37 -6.12 -22.32 6.79
CA THR A 37 -7.27 -21.81 7.57
C THR A 37 -8.59 -21.94 6.82
N GLY A 38 -8.55 -22.25 5.52
CA GLY A 38 -9.70 -22.17 4.63
C GLY A 38 -10.13 -20.74 4.30
N TRP A 39 -9.32 -19.73 4.66
CA TRP A 39 -9.57 -18.35 4.26
C TRP A 39 -9.34 -18.19 2.76
N GLY A 40 -10.22 -17.46 2.08
CA GLY A 40 -10.08 -17.22 0.64
C GLY A 40 -8.74 -16.54 0.33
N ARG A 41 -8.02 -17.02 -0.70
CA ARG A 41 -6.76 -16.41 -1.17
C ARG A 41 -6.90 -14.92 -1.46
N LEU A 42 -8.06 -14.52 -1.99
CA LEU A 42 -8.41 -13.12 -2.24
C LEU A 42 -8.42 -12.30 -0.94
N PHE A 43 -9.05 -12.79 0.12
CA PHE A 43 -9.11 -12.10 1.42
C PHE A 43 -7.72 -11.98 2.05
N VAL A 44 -6.97 -13.08 2.09
CA VAL A 44 -5.61 -13.06 2.68
C VAL A 44 -4.69 -12.13 1.90
N GLY A 45 -4.74 -12.16 0.56
CA GLY A 45 -3.94 -11.27 -0.29
C GLY A 45 -4.35 -9.80 -0.18
N SER A 46 -5.64 -9.49 -0.31
CA SER A 46 -6.16 -8.12 -0.37
C SER A 46 -6.20 -7.40 0.97
N VAL A 47 -6.27 -8.14 2.08
CA VAL A 47 -6.34 -7.55 3.43
C VAL A 47 -5.04 -7.80 4.18
N LEU A 48 -4.69 -9.05 4.46
CA LEU A 48 -3.59 -9.35 5.40
C LEU A 48 -2.23 -9.03 4.79
N VAL A 49 -1.97 -9.55 3.59
CA VAL A 49 -0.71 -9.29 2.89
C VAL A 49 -0.61 -7.81 2.55
N ALA A 50 -1.67 -7.22 1.98
CA ALA A 50 -1.69 -5.79 1.64
C ALA A 50 -1.45 -4.87 2.86
N LEU A 51 -2.06 -5.17 4.01
CA LEU A 51 -1.81 -4.43 5.25
C LEU A 51 -0.35 -4.55 5.68
N ALA A 52 0.17 -5.77 5.72
CA ALA A 52 1.53 -6.03 6.18
C ALA A 52 2.59 -5.39 5.26
N THR A 53 2.39 -5.41 3.95
CA THR A 53 3.28 -4.72 3.00
C THR A 53 3.15 -3.20 3.02
N SER A 54 2.07 -2.64 3.60
CA SER A 54 1.85 -1.19 3.71
C SER A 54 2.28 -0.61 5.07
N LEU A 55 2.70 -1.45 6.02
CA LEU A 55 3.20 -1.02 7.34
C LEU A 55 4.47 -0.16 7.24
N PRO A 56 5.46 -0.46 6.37
CA PRO A 56 6.63 0.40 6.20
C PRO A 56 6.26 1.82 5.75
N GLU A 57 5.29 1.95 4.85
CA GLU A 57 4.78 3.22 4.33
C GLU A 57 4.02 3.98 5.42
N LEU A 58 3.22 3.30 6.22
CA LEU A 58 2.57 3.88 7.39
C LEU A 58 3.61 4.42 8.38
N SER A 59 4.66 3.65 8.67
CA SER A 59 5.76 4.07 9.54
C SER A 59 6.50 5.30 8.99
N THR A 60 6.77 5.31 7.68
CA THR A 60 7.40 6.44 6.98
C THR A 60 6.53 7.69 7.04
N ASN A 61 5.22 7.54 6.84
CA ASN A 61 4.27 8.66 6.92
C ASN A 61 4.16 9.22 8.34
N ILE A 62 4.08 8.37 9.36
CA ILE A 62 4.08 8.79 10.77
C ILE A 62 5.37 9.53 11.10
N SER A 63 6.50 9.04 10.60
CA SER A 63 7.80 9.69 10.79
C SER A 63 7.83 11.06 10.12
N ALA A 64 7.35 11.17 8.88
CA ALA A 64 7.32 12.43 8.12
C ALA A 64 6.50 13.54 8.80
N VAL A 65 5.35 13.20 9.40
CA VAL A 65 4.53 14.19 10.14
C VAL A 65 5.06 14.49 11.54
N ARG A 66 5.97 13.66 12.08
CA ARG A 66 6.64 13.85 13.37
C ARG A 66 8.06 14.44 13.24
N LEU A 67 8.53 14.72 12.03
CA LEU A 67 9.78 15.43 11.81
C LEU A 67 9.73 16.81 12.49
N ASP A 68 10.91 17.36 12.78
CA ASP A 68 11.07 18.73 13.27
C ASP A 68 11.91 19.54 12.26
N PRO A 69 11.30 20.41 11.44
CA PRO A 69 9.87 20.70 11.36
C PRO A 69 9.05 19.59 10.64
N PRO A 70 7.74 19.46 10.92
CA PRO A 70 6.88 18.48 10.25
C PRO A 70 6.85 18.66 8.74
N ASN A 71 6.83 17.54 7.99
CA ASN A 71 6.73 17.57 6.52
C ASN A 71 5.54 16.73 6.01
N PRO A 72 4.31 17.27 6.05
CA PRO A 72 3.12 16.58 5.53
C PRO A 72 3.20 16.31 4.01
N ALA A 73 3.91 17.16 3.25
CA ALA A 73 4.09 16.96 1.82
C ALA A 73 4.88 15.68 1.51
N LEU A 74 5.86 15.33 2.35
CA LEU A 74 6.59 14.06 2.25
C LEU A 74 5.67 12.86 2.48
N ALA A 75 4.76 12.94 3.47
CA ALA A 75 3.79 11.88 3.74
C ALA A 75 2.83 11.69 2.55
N VAL A 76 2.31 12.78 1.97
CA VAL A 76 1.45 12.72 0.79
C VAL A 76 2.21 12.14 -0.41
N GLY A 77 3.45 12.60 -0.64
CA GLY A 77 4.31 12.10 -1.72
C GLY A 77 4.59 10.60 -1.59
N ASN A 78 4.84 10.11 -0.37
CA ASN A 78 5.06 8.70 -0.08
C ASN A 78 3.80 7.86 -0.40
N VAL A 79 2.61 8.28 0.05
CA VAL A 79 1.34 7.56 -0.24
C VAL A 79 1.07 7.50 -1.74
N MET A 80 1.18 8.64 -2.43
CA MET A 80 0.89 8.70 -3.87
C MET A 80 1.93 7.91 -4.68
N GLY A 81 3.21 8.05 -4.34
CA GLY A 81 4.30 7.31 -4.97
C GLY A 81 4.19 5.79 -4.78
N ALA A 82 3.85 5.33 -3.57
CA ALA A 82 3.65 3.91 -3.28
C ALA A 82 2.48 3.33 -4.10
N ASN A 83 1.35 4.03 -4.19
CA ASN A 83 0.23 3.61 -5.01
C ASN A 83 0.59 3.55 -6.51
N MET A 84 1.35 4.52 -7.01
CA MET A 84 1.85 4.52 -8.39
C MET A 84 2.79 3.33 -8.64
N LEU A 85 3.71 3.04 -7.72
CA LEU A 85 4.62 1.89 -7.83
C LEU A 85 3.86 0.57 -7.81
N ASN A 86 2.81 0.43 -7.00
CA ASN A 86 1.97 -0.78 -6.98
C ASN A 86 1.30 -1.01 -8.34
N MET A 87 0.73 0.02 -8.96
CA MET A 87 0.11 -0.08 -10.29
C MET A 87 1.16 -0.34 -11.38
N PHE A 88 2.33 0.29 -11.28
CA PHE A 88 3.44 0.07 -12.18
C PHE A 88 3.94 -1.37 -12.12
N ASN A 89 4.13 -1.93 -10.91
CA ASN A 89 4.60 -3.30 -10.72
C ASN A 89 3.64 -4.31 -11.35
N ILE A 90 2.33 -4.18 -11.12
CA ILE A 90 1.33 -5.05 -11.74
C ILE A 90 1.36 -4.92 -13.27
N SER A 91 1.47 -3.69 -13.79
CA SER A 91 1.54 -3.43 -15.23
C SER A 91 2.80 -4.05 -15.85
N LEU A 92 3.95 -3.91 -15.19
CA LEU A 92 5.22 -4.49 -15.62
C LEU A 92 5.14 -6.02 -15.65
N VAL A 93 4.62 -6.63 -14.59
CA VAL A 93 4.38 -8.09 -14.53
C VAL A 93 3.43 -8.50 -15.66
N ALA A 94 2.30 -7.81 -15.84
CA ALA A 94 1.36 -8.13 -16.91
C ALA A 94 2.06 -8.10 -18.28
N LEU A 95 2.83 -7.06 -18.59
CA LEU A 95 3.57 -6.94 -19.85
C LEU A 95 4.59 -8.07 -20.05
N MET A 96 5.32 -8.45 -19.00
CA MET A 96 6.29 -9.55 -19.05
C MET A 96 5.64 -10.92 -19.26
N PHE A 97 4.42 -11.12 -18.76
CA PHE A 97 3.75 -12.43 -18.73
C PHE A 97 2.56 -12.56 -19.71
N GLY A 98 2.55 -11.79 -20.81
CA GLY A 98 1.58 -11.95 -21.90
C GLY A 98 0.51 -10.86 -22.02
N GLY A 99 0.73 -9.73 -21.34
CA GLY A 99 -0.06 -8.50 -21.42
C GLY A 99 -1.53 -8.74 -21.09
N LYS A 100 -2.39 -8.43 -22.06
CA LYS A 100 -3.84 -8.61 -21.92
C LYS A 100 -4.21 -10.06 -21.55
N LYS A 101 -3.54 -11.07 -22.09
CA LYS A 101 -3.84 -12.49 -21.79
C LYS A 101 -3.57 -12.85 -20.32
N PHE A 102 -2.66 -12.15 -19.66
CA PHE A 102 -2.43 -12.30 -18.21
C PHE A 102 -3.59 -11.67 -17.43
N LEU A 103 -4.01 -10.47 -17.81
CA LEU A 103 -5.12 -9.75 -17.18
C LEU A 103 -6.47 -10.45 -17.39
N ASP A 104 -6.69 -11.07 -18.55
CA ASP A 104 -7.93 -11.82 -18.84
C ASP A 104 -8.08 -13.08 -17.94
N LYS A 105 -7.02 -13.52 -17.25
CA LYS A 105 -7.04 -14.64 -16.29
C LYS A 105 -7.27 -14.20 -14.84
N VAL A 106 -7.31 -12.90 -14.59
CA VAL A 106 -7.54 -12.32 -13.27
C VAL A 106 -9.00 -12.55 -12.88
N ALA A 107 -9.25 -12.91 -11.62
CA ALA A 107 -10.58 -13.23 -11.14
C ALA A 107 -11.48 -11.97 -11.15
N PRO A 108 -12.79 -12.07 -11.47
CA PRO A 108 -13.71 -10.92 -11.51
C PRO A 108 -13.69 -10.07 -10.22
N GLU A 109 -13.49 -10.73 -9.07
CA GLU A 109 -13.43 -10.11 -7.75
C GLU A 109 -12.21 -9.16 -7.60
N GLN A 110 -11.12 -9.43 -8.32
CA GLN A 110 -9.98 -8.51 -8.39
C GLN A 110 -10.32 -7.24 -9.19
N GLY A 111 -11.28 -7.30 -10.11
CA GLY A 111 -11.84 -6.13 -10.79
C GLY A 111 -12.58 -5.21 -9.82
N ILE A 112 -13.31 -5.77 -8.86
CA ILE A 112 -14.00 -5.00 -7.80
C ILE A 112 -12.96 -4.33 -6.89
N LEU A 113 -11.91 -5.05 -6.49
CA LEU A 113 -10.81 -4.48 -5.72
C LEU A 113 -10.10 -3.33 -6.46
N ALA A 114 -9.87 -3.49 -7.77
CA ALA A 114 -9.28 -2.43 -8.59
C ALA A 114 -10.19 -1.20 -8.66
N ALA A 115 -11.50 -1.38 -8.86
CA ALA A 115 -12.46 -0.29 -8.85
C ALA A 115 -12.52 0.43 -7.50
N LEU A 116 -12.49 -0.32 -6.39
CA LEU A 116 -12.41 0.23 -5.03
C LEU A 116 -11.12 1.03 -4.83
N ALA A 117 -9.97 0.53 -5.29
CA ALA A 117 -8.69 1.23 -5.20
C ALA A 117 -8.69 2.55 -6.00
N ILE A 118 -9.28 2.54 -7.21
CA ILE A 118 -9.45 3.74 -8.05
C ILE A 118 -10.35 4.75 -7.33
N LEU A 119 -11.48 4.30 -6.77
CA LEU A 119 -12.42 5.15 -6.04
C LEU A 119 -11.73 5.81 -4.84
N LEU A 120 -11.04 5.02 -3.99
CA LEU A 120 -10.35 5.53 -2.81
C LEU A 120 -9.23 6.50 -3.17
N THR A 121 -8.45 6.20 -4.20
CA THR A 121 -7.39 7.10 -4.68
C THR A 121 -7.98 8.40 -5.22
N GLY A 122 -9.07 8.33 -6.00
CA GLY A 122 -9.79 9.49 -6.50
C GLY A 122 -10.35 10.36 -5.36
N MET A 123 -10.98 9.74 -4.35
CA MET A 123 -11.45 10.45 -3.15
C MET A 123 -10.31 11.13 -2.41
N ALA A 124 -9.17 10.46 -2.22
CA ALA A 124 -8.00 11.05 -1.55
C ALA A 124 -7.48 12.28 -2.31
N VAL A 125 -7.40 12.22 -3.64
CA VAL A 125 -7.01 13.36 -4.49
C VAL A 125 -8.03 14.50 -4.38
N LEU A 126 -9.33 14.21 -4.43
CA LEU A 126 -10.38 15.22 -4.30
C LEU A 126 -10.34 15.90 -2.92
N PHE A 127 -10.24 15.12 -1.84
CA PHE A 127 -10.13 15.67 -0.48
C PHE A 127 -8.89 16.54 -0.30
N GLY A 128 -7.76 16.15 -0.91
CA GLY A 128 -6.54 16.97 -0.95
C GLY A 128 -6.73 18.26 -1.75
N ALA A 129 -7.41 18.21 -2.89
CA ALA A 129 -7.65 19.36 -3.76
C ALA A 129 -8.60 20.39 -3.10
N PHE A 130 -9.64 19.92 -2.42
CA PHE A 130 -10.62 20.77 -1.72
C PHE A 130 -10.14 21.24 -0.34
N LYS A 131 -8.96 20.81 0.13
CA LYS A 131 -8.40 21.13 1.46
C LYS A 131 -9.44 20.92 2.56
N MET A 132 -9.99 19.72 2.63
CA MET A 132 -11.02 19.41 3.62
C MET A 132 -10.38 19.30 5.02
N ASP A 133 -10.31 20.42 5.73
CA ASP A 133 -9.57 20.57 7.00
C ASP A 133 -10.38 20.22 8.26
N ILE A 134 -11.49 19.50 8.11
CA ILE A 134 -12.30 19.08 9.26
C ILE A 134 -11.60 17.89 9.93
N ALA A 135 -11.07 18.11 11.13
CA ALA A 135 -10.45 17.08 11.94
C ALA A 135 -11.33 16.70 13.13
N PHE A 136 -11.46 15.41 13.40
CA PHE A 136 -12.03 14.86 14.62
C PHE A 136 -10.96 14.07 15.35
N TRP A 137 -10.63 14.47 16.58
CA TRP A 137 -9.62 13.79 17.41
C TRP A 137 -8.27 13.58 16.70
N GLN A 138 -7.73 14.64 16.07
CA GLN A 138 -6.48 14.61 15.28
C GLN A 138 -6.52 13.76 13.98
N ILE A 139 -7.66 13.12 13.67
CA ILE A 139 -7.86 12.39 12.42
C ILE A 139 -8.73 13.24 11.49
N GLY A 140 -8.26 13.47 10.27
CA GLY A 140 -9.06 14.15 9.24
C GLY A 140 -10.34 13.36 8.92
N LEU A 141 -11.46 14.06 8.79
CA LEU A 141 -12.74 13.48 8.36
C LEU A 141 -12.58 12.78 7.00
N SER A 142 -11.70 13.29 6.13
CA SER A 142 -11.29 12.66 4.87
C SER A 142 -10.77 11.24 5.07
N SER A 143 -9.86 11.03 6.03
CA SER A 143 -9.32 9.71 6.36
C SER A 143 -10.39 8.77 6.91
N LEU A 144 -11.30 9.26 7.75
CA LEU A 144 -12.41 8.46 8.27
C LEU A 144 -13.34 8.01 7.15
N LEU A 145 -13.70 8.92 6.23
CA LEU A 145 -14.52 8.59 5.06
C LEU A 145 -13.84 7.54 4.17
N LEU A 146 -12.53 7.66 3.93
CA LEU A 146 -11.77 6.66 3.18
C LEU A 146 -11.81 5.29 3.84
N ILE A 147 -11.64 5.22 5.17
CA ILE A 147 -11.74 3.97 5.93
C ILE A 147 -13.14 3.36 5.81
N VAL A 148 -14.19 4.19 5.96
CA VAL A 148 -15.57 3.71 5.85
C VAL A 148 -15.87 3.16 4.46
N VAL A 149 -15.45 3.86 3.40
CA VAL A 149 -15.63 3.42 2.01
C VAL A 149 -14.82 2.14 1.74
N PHE A 150 -13.59 2.05 2.24
CA PHE A 150 -12.79 0.82 2.14
C PHE A 150 -13.50 -0.36 2.80
N LEU A 151 -13.93 -0.23 4.06
CA LEU A 151 -14.61 -1.30 4.80
C LEU A 151 -15.95 -1.68 4.15
N ALA A 152 -16.70 -0.72 3.62
CA ALA A 152 -17.94 -0.98 2.91
C ALA A 152 -17.69 -1.72 1.59
N GLY A 153 -16.70 -1.28 0.81
CA GLY A 153 -16.31 -1.92 -0.45
C GLY A 153 -15.82 -3.34 -0.26
N MET A 154 -15.05 -3.59 0.80
CA MET A 154 -14.56 -4.93 1.16
C MET A 154 -15.68 -5.93 1.52
N ARG A 155 -16.92 -5.49 1.76
CA ARG A 155 -18.08 -6.40 1.94
C ARG A 155 -18.65 -6.92 0.63
N VAL A 156 -18.34 -6.25 -0.47
CA VAL A 156 -18.83 -6.57 -1.83
C VAL A 156 -17.86 -7.51 -2.56
N VAL A 157 -16.60 -7.51 -2.12
CA VAL A 157 -15.52 -8.40 -2.57
C VAL A 157 -15.63 -9.75 -1.88
#